data_AF-A0ABD3PLB6-F1
#
_entry.id   AF-A0ABD3PLB6-F1
#
_cell.length_a   1.000
_cell.length_b   1.000
_cell.length_c   1.000
_cell.angle_alpha   90.00
_cell.angle_beta   90.00
_cell.angle_gamma   90.00
#
_symmetry.space_group_name_H-M   'P 1'
#
loop_
_entity.id
_entity.type
_entity.pdbx_description
1 polymer ?
#
loop_
_entity_poly.entity_id
_entity_poly.type
_entity_poly.pdbx_seq_one_letter_code
_entity_poly.pdbx_strand_id
1 'polypeptide(L)'
;WYKPSSTLPQLVARFQQHPQRSCSRSIEIWTTTCIVTNFGMQRHRNSHAASKDNDDPHPTLSHLPRCSTMINPANPFLTGPHSFPYFPKGGPQPKNPPNRTAHHIMGYVSQWGGMDVGSGMLFPAAVIDGLIHQLGGKYLRMECSCLPNHSFSHAYHNQQTVPEEWSGIDSAVEILKNSDRKHVKCPVGTAVITSSGGEQLRAEYDKIVHTVPPFYNYPPTATSEMKQLLGIDAESVDPESWSYELLRSCYRHSFRLAFGCNQSNDDKSKGTLCNLLESIGITNQVSVPENQRVSVPLLGAGCRGFPASVAIEAAVAESVSWLSSSNNECLHDDSTSTAKSARKREPVVAFGLLETSDAEVLATKLRESLQIHH
;
A
#
# COMPACT_ATOMS: atom_id res chain seq x y z
N TRP A 1 10.17 -2.00 -10.58
CA TRP A 1 8.70 -1.93 -10.76
C TRP A 1 8.28 -1.14 -12.01
N TYR A 2 9.00 -1.29 -13.12
CA TYR A 2 8.65 -0.72 -14.42
C TYR A 2 9.19 -1.66 -15.50
N LYS A 3 8.32 -2.12 -16.40
CA LYS A 3 8.73 -2.88 -17.60
C LYS A 3 8.42 -1.99 -18.81
N PRO A 4 9.42 -1.50 -19.56
CA PRO A 4 9.17 -0.74 -20.78
C PRO A 4 8.62 -1.69 -21.85
N SER A 5 7.33 -1.98 -21.79
CA SER A 5 6.60 -2.62 -22.87
C SER A 5 5.35 -1.82 -23.19
N SER A 6 4.99 -1.84 -24.47
CA SER A 6 3.72 -1.27 -24.97
C SER A 6 2.50 -2.06 -24.53
N THR A 7 2.69 -3.15 -23.79
CA THR A 7 1.60 -4.02 -23.35
C THR A 7 0.76 -3.30 -22.31
N LEU A 8 -0.50 -3.09 -22.68
CA LEU A 8 -1.52 -2.57 -21.79
C LEU A 8 -1.73 -3.51 -20.59
N PRO A 9 -2.23 -3.00 -19.45
CA PRO A 9 -2.64 -3.88 -18.36
C PRO A 9 -3.65 -4.93 -18.85
N GLN A 10 -3.46 -6.20 -18.45
CA GLN A 10 -4.34 -7.30 -18.85
C GLN A 10 -4.93 -7.97 -17.62
N LEU A 11 -6.25 -8.17 -17.63
CA LEU A 11 -6.94 -8.92 -16.59
C LEU A 11 -6.60 -10.41 -16.79
N VAL A 12 -6.00 -11.01 -15.77
CA VAL A 12 -5.66 -12.45 -15.74
C VAL A 12 -6.82 -13.25 -15.16
N ALA A 13 -7.36 -12.79 -14.03
CA ALA A 13 -8.46 -13.47 -13.35
C ALA A 13 -9.30 -12.50 -12.54
N ARG A 14 -10.58 -12.86 -12.36
CA ARG A 14 -11.51 -12.18 -11.47
C ARG A 14 -12.26 -13.20 -10.62
N PHE A 15 -12.34 -12.93 -9.33
CA PHE A 15 -13.06 -13.72 -8.33
C PHE A 15 -14.14 -12.84 -7.71
N GLN A 16 -15.35 -13.35 -7.55
CA GLN A 16 -16.47 -12.59 -7.01
C GLN A 16 -17.14 -13.39 -5.91
N GLN A 17 -17.51 -12.71 -4.82
CA GLN A 17 -18.35 -13.31 -3.78
C GLN A 17 -19.73 -13.65 -4.36
N HIS A 18 -20.31 -14.78 -3.94
CA HIS A 18 -21.54 -15.33 -4.52
C HIS A 18 -22.64 -14.26 -4.73
N PRO A 19 -23.23 -14.17 -5.94
CA PRO A 19 -24.10 -13.05 -6.36
C PRO A 19 -25.41 -12.93 -5.58
N GLN A 20 -25.76 -13.91 -4.76
CA GLN A 20 -26.96 -13.88 -3.93
C GLN A 20 -26.86 -12.89 -2.74
N ARG A 21 -25.66 -12.37 -2.42
CA ARG A 21 -25.51 -11.37 -1.36
C ARG A 21 -25.71 -9.97 -1.92
N SER A 22 -26.40 -9.13 -1.15
CA SER A 22 -26.76 -7.77 -1.56
C SER A 22 -25.54 -6.88 -1.83
N CYS A 23 -24.34 -7.21 -1.35
CA CYS A 23 -23.09 -6.50 -1.64
C CYS A 23 -22.06 -7.54 -2.09
N SER A 24 -21.84 -7.66 -3.40
CA SER A 24 -20.74 -8.45 -3.92
C SER A 24 -19.44 -7.69 -3.71
N ARG A 25 -18.40 -8.41 -3.31
CA ARG A 25 -17.00 -7.98 -3.33
C ARG A 25 -16.30 -8.75 -4.45
N SER A 26 -15.27 -8.19 -5.04
CA SER A 26 -14.43 -8.93 -5.99
C SER A 26 -12.94 -8.68 -5.82
N ILE A 27 -12.17 -9.66 -6.27
CA ILE A 27 -10.73 -9.61 -6.41
C ILE A 27 -10.41 -9.72 -7.90
N GLU A 28 -9.58 -8.83 -8.40
CA GLU A 28 -9.05 -8.87 -9.74
C GLU A 28 -7.53 -9.03 -9.70
N ILE A 29 -6.99 -9.75 -10.66
CA ILE A 29 -5.55 -9.93 -10.84
C ILE A 29 -5.20 -9.49 -12.23
N TRP A 30 -4.23 -8.58 -12.33
CA TRP A 30 -3.78 -8.04 -13.59
C TRP A 30 -2.27 -8.17 -13.72
N THR A 31 -1.83 -8.31 -14.96
CA THR A 31 -0.48 -7.92 -15.35
C THR A 31 -0.45 -6.43 -15.70
N THR A 32 0.61 -5.74 -15.32
CA THR A 32 0.84 -4.34 -15.66
C THR A 32 2.33 -4.04 -15.75
N THR A 33 2.68 -3.06 -16.56
CA THR A 33 4.04 -2.54 -16.63
C THR A 33 4.40 -1.62 -15.47
N CYS A 34 3.41 -0.97 -14.85
CA CYS A 34 3.58 -0.11 -13.68
C CYS A 34 2.25 0.06 -12.95
N ILE A 35 2.16 -0.45 -11.73
CA ILE A 35 0.94 -0.31 -10.93
C ILE A 35 0.66 1.15 -10.55
N VAL A 36 1.70 1.99 -10.40
CA VAL A 36 1.51 3.39 -9.98
C VAL A 36 0.89 4.25 -11.08
N THR A 37 1.24 4.04 -12.35
CA THR A 37 0.84 4.95 -13.43
C THR A 37 -0.13 4.36 -14.44
N ASN A 38 -0.32 3.03 -14.48
CA ASN A 38 -1.09 2.39 -15.57
C ASN A 38 -2.41 1.78 -15.11
N PHE A 39 -2.70 1.78 -13.80
CA PHE A 39 -3.91 1.22 -13.21
C PHE A 39 -5.02 2.25 -12.95
N GLY A 40 -4.68 3.54 -12.87
CA GLY A 40 -5.61 4.64 -12.63
C GLY A 40 -6.02 5.40 -13.89
N MET A 41 -5.31 5.23 -15.01
CA MET A 41 -5.47 6.08 -16.19
C MET A 41 -6.91 6.07 -16.69
N GLN A 42 -7.57 7.21 -16.53
CA GLN A 42 -8.71 7.57 -17.36
C GLN A 42 -8.17 7.64 -18.78
N ARG A 43 -8.44 6.63 -19.59
CA ARG A 43 -8.33 6.81 -21.04
C ARG A 43 -9.36 7.86 -21.39
N HIS A 44 -8.90 9.11 -21.47
CA HIS A 44 -9.66 10.19 -22.05
C HIS A 44 -10.18 9.63 -23.36
N ARG A 45 -11.49 9.40 -23.39
CA ARG A 45 -12.23 9.18 -24.61
C ARG A 45 -11.99 10.44 -25.42
N ASN A 46 -10.97 10.44 -26.26
CA ASN A 46 -10.92 11.30 -27.42
C ASN A 46 -12.01 10.81 -28.40
N SER A 47 -13.26 10.75 -27.94
CA SER A 47 -14.44 10.37 -28.70
C SER A 47 -14.96 11.53 -29.55
N HIS A 48 -14.07 12.45 -29.93
CA HIS A 48 -14.38 13.48 -30.93
C HIS A 48 -14.27 12.95 -32.37
N ALA A 49 -13.86 11.70 -32.58
CA ALA A 49 -14.05 11.02 -33.87
C ALA A 49 -15.36 10.21 -33.83
N ALA A 50 -16.42 10.86 -34.30
CA ALA A 50 -17.75 10.31 -34.48
C ALA A 50 -17.73 9.14 -35.50
N SER A 51 -17.47 7.92 -35.03
CA SER A 51 -17.86 6.71 -35.76
C SER A 51 -19.31 6.42 -35.41
N LYS A 52 -20.24 6.98 -36.20
CA LYS A 52 -21.56 6.35 -36.38
C LYS A 52 -21.31 4.98 -37.01
N ASP A 53 -22.14 4.01 -36.68
CA ASP A 53 -22.17 2.68 -37.30
C ASP A 53 -21.14 1.69 -36.73
N ASN A 54 -21.51 1.00 -35.63
CA ASN A 54 -21.56 -0.47 -35.56
C ASN A 54 -22.01 -0.90 -34.15
N ASP A 55 -23.19 -1.54 -34.10
CA ASP A 55 -23.83 -2.11 -32.91
C ASP A 55 -23.14 -3.42 -32.47
N ASP A 56 -21.89 -3.36 -32.04
CA ASP A 56 -21.20 -4.54 -31.49
C ASP A 56 -21.23 -4.53 -29.94
N PRO A 57 -21.98 -5.42 -29.27
CA PRO A 57 -22.23 -5.36 -27.83
C PRO A 57 -21.07 -5.89 -26.96
N HIS A 58 -19.88 -6.10 -27.51
CA HIS A 58 -18.75 -6.50 -26.68
C HIS A 58 -18.32 -5.36 -25.73
N PRO A 59 -18.25 -5.60 -24.40
CA PRO A 59 -17.80 -4.60 -23.45
C PRO A 59 -16.34 -4.26 -23.74
N THR A 60 -16.12 -3.19 -24.51
CA THR A 60 -14.79 -2.71 -24.82
C THR A 60 -14.09 -2.32 -23.52
N LEU A 61 -12.78 -2.63 -23.39
CA LEU A 61 -11.90 -2.27 -22.26
C LEU A 61 -11.91 -0.78 -21.88
N SER A 62 -12.62 0.08 -22.63
CA SER A 62 -12.79 1.51 -22.39
C SER A 62 -13.63 1.88 -21.16
N HIS A 63 -14.15 0.91 -20.41
CA HIS A 63 -15.09 1.13 -19.30
C HIS A 63 -14.62 0.63 -17.93
N LEU A 64 -13.39 0.15 -17.79
CA LEU A 64 -12.94 -0.33 -16.49
C LEU A 64 -12.86 0.84 -15.50
N PRO A 65 -13.52 0.73 -14.32
CA PRO A 65 -13.54 1.81 -13.35
C PRO A 65 -12.13 2.10 -12.84
N ARG A 66 -11.74 3.38 -12.80
CA ARG A 66 -10.49 3.83 -12.20
C ARG A 66 -10.38 3.33 -10.75
N CYS A 67 -9.18 2.91 -10.35
CA CYS A 67 -8.88 2.67 -8.95
C CYS A 67 -8.90 4.00 -8.18
N SER A 68 -9.68 4.10 -7.12
CA SER A 68 -9.70 5.31 -6.30
C SER A 68 -8.58 5.35 -5.28
N THR A 69 -8.10 4.18 -4.85
CA THR A 69 -7.13 4.06 -3.77
C THR A 69 -5.95 3.22 -4.22
N MET A 70 -4.74 3.62 -3.85
CA MET A 70 -3.52 2.85 -4.06
C MET A 70 -2.91 2.44 -2.73
N ILE A 71 -2.54 1.17 -2.57
CA ILE A 71 -1.75 0.70 -1.42
C ILE A 71 -0.26 0.92 -1.71
N ASN A 72 0.40 1.73 -0.88
CA ASN A 72 1.82 2.04 -0.96
C ASN A 72 2.63 1.26 0.10
N PRO A 73 3.54 0.34 -0.28
CA PRO A 73 4.51 -0.25 0.64
C PRO A 73 5.59 0.79 1.03
N ALA A 74 5.33 1.52 2.10
CA ALA A 74 6.12 2.64 2.58
C ALA A 74 7.17 2.22 3.65
N ASN A 75 7.80 3.23 4.26
CA ASN A 75 8.68 3.10 5.43
C ASN A 75 8.01 3.67 6.70
N PRO A 76 8.45 3.28 7.91
CA PRO A 76 7.79 3.65 9.17
C PRO A 76 7.61 5.16 9.43
N PHE A 77 8.46 5.97 8.79
CA PHE A 77 8.52 7.42 8.98
C PHE A 77 7.81 8.19 7.85
N LEU A 78 7.36 7.50 6.80
CA LEU A 78 6.67 8.07 5.63
C LEU A 78 7.47 9.19 4.94
N THR A 79 8.79 9.12 5.00
CA THR A 79 9.69 10.13 4.44
C THR A 79 9.94 9.95 2.93
N GLY A 80 9.49 8.83 2.36
CA GLY A 80 9.87 8.39 1.02
C GLY A 80 11.39 8.37 0.79
N PRO A 81 11.84 8.52 -0.47
CA PRO A 81 13.25 8.53 -0.86
C PRO A 81 14.00 9.84 -0.52
N HIS A 82 13.37 10.78 0.18
CA HIS A 82 14.02 12.07 0.45
C HIS A 82 15.10 11.95 1.52
N SER A 83 14.80 11.20 2.59
CA SER A 83 15.76 10.93 3.66
C SER A 83 16.80 9.88 3.25
N PHE A 84 16.46 9.02 2.29
CA PHE A 84 17.33 7.97 1.79
C PHE A 84 17.29 7.94 0.26
N PRO A 85 18.38 8.32 -0.43
CA PRO A 85 18.41 8.32 -1.90
C PRO A 85 18.17 6.93 -2.51
N TYR A 86 18.23 5.87 -1.68
CA TYR A 86 18.07 4.49 -2.08
C TYR A 86 17.28 3.69 -1.02
N PHE A 87 16.67 2.59 -1.45
CA PHE A 87 15.98 1.65 -0.60
C PHE A 87 16.84 0.39 -0.40
N PRO A 88 17.07 -0.05 0.85
CA PRO A 88 17.75 -1.32 1.10
C PRO A 88 16.91 -2.50 0.60
N LYS A 89 17.54 -3.41 -0.12
CA LYS A 89 16.98 -4.68 -0.58
C LYS A 89 17.39 -5.78 0.39
N GLY A 90 16.42 -6.48 0.97
CA GLY A 90 16.65 -7.56 1.94
C GLY A 90 16.98 -7.10 3.36
N GLY A 91 17.39 -5.83 3.53
CA GLY A 91 17.74 -5.26 4.83
C GLY A 91 19.03 -5.84 5.43
N PRO A 92 19.50 -5.31 6.57
CA PRO A 92 19.00 -4.11 7.26
C PRO A 92 19.33 -2.82 6.50
N GLN A 93 18.80 -1.69 6.95
CA GLN A 93 19.09 -0.38 6.36
C GLN A 93 20.53 0.05 6.72
N PRO A 94 21.32 0.59 5.76
CA PRO A 94 22.65 1.10 6.08
C PRO A 94 22.61 2.18 7.16
N LYS A 95 23.51 2.09 8.15
CA LYS A 95 23.56 2.97 9.33
C LYS A 95 23.74 4.45 8.97
N ASN A 96 24.64 4.73 8.04
CA ASN A 96 24.91 6.08 7.56
C ASN A 96 24.25 6.25 6.20
N PRO A 97 23.46 7.32 5.99
CA PRO A 97 23.04 7.66 4.64
C PRO A 97 24.29 7.85 3.78
N PRO A 98 24.27 7.46 2.50
CA PRO A 98 25.37 7.73 1.58
C PRO A 98 25.68 9.23 1.64
N ASN A 99 26.89 9.59 2.03
CA ASN A 99 27.31 10.99 1.98
C ASN A 99 27.67 11.34 0.53
N ARG A 100 27.64 12.64 0.18
CA ARG A 100 27.97 13.13 -1.18
C ARG A 100 29.34 12.67 -1.69
N THR A 101 30.23 12.28 -0.78
CA THR A 101 31.60 11.86 -1.05
C THR A 101 31.79 10.34 -1.13
N ALA A 102 30.77 9.54 -0.75
CA ALA A 102 30.87 8.07 -0.64
C ALA A 102 30.76 7.36 -1.99
N HIS A 103 30.32 8.07 -3.04
CA HIS A 103 30.35 7.55 -4.41
C HIS A 103 30.90 8.62 -5.36
N HIS A 104 32.12 8.39 -5.84
CA HIS A 104 32.88 9.33 -6.69
C HIS A 104 32.27 9.54 -8.08
N ILE A 105 31.29 8.71 -8.50
CA ILE A 105 30.69 8.73 -9.85
C ILE A 105 29.29 9.36 -9.89
N MET A 106 28.63 9.65 -8.76
CA MET A 106 27.24 10.09 -8.79
C MET A 106 26.94 11.18 -7.75
N GLY A 107 26.87 12.44 -8.21
CA GLY A 107 25.97 13.42 -7.56
C GLY A 107 24.55 12.83 -7.48
N TYR A 108 23.68 13.32 -6.59
CA TYR A 108 22.30 12.84 -6.38
C TYR A 108 21.52 12.68 -7.70
N VAL A 109 21.68 11.54 -8.40
CA VAL A 109 20.97 11.26 -9.63
C VAL A 109 19.72 10.48 -9.27
N SER A 110 18.59 11.11 -9.52
CA SER A 110 17.25 10.54 -9.35
C SER A 110 16.84 9.61 -10.49
N GLN A 111 17.69 9.42 -11.51
CA GLN A 111 17.42 8.62 -12.71
C GLN A 111 18.64 7.80 -13.15
N TRP A 112 18.38 6.60 -13.69
CA TRP A 112 19.36 5.57 -14.02
C TRP A 112 20.06 5.79 -15.36
N GLY A 113 21.37 5.51 -15.37
CA GLY A 113 22.19 5.22 -16.55
C GLY A 113 22.72 3.79 -16.58
N GLY A 114 22.03 2.82 -15.97
CA GLY A 114 22.40 1.40 -16.10
C GLY A 114 23.27 0.78 -14.99
N MET A 115 23.55 1.48 -13.89
CA MET A 115 24.43 0.97 -12.82
C MET A 115 23.69 0.69 -11.50
N ASP A 116 23.92 -0.50 -10.94
CA ASP A 116 23.57 -0.83 -9.55
C ASP A 116 24.17 0.20 -8.58
N VAL A 117 23.38 0.62 -7.58
CA VAL A 117 23.81 1.53 -6.50
C VAL A 117 24.69 0.85 -5.44
N GLY A 118 25.32 -0.26 -5.81
CA GLY A 118 25.95 -1.21 -4.91
C GLY A 118 25.04 -2.41 -4.60
N SER A 119 25.64 -3.47 -4.05
CA SER A 119 24.94 -4.68 -3.63
C SER A 119 23.91 -4.35 -2.55
N GLY A 120 22.62 -4.57 -2.86
CA GLY A 120 21.55 -4.47 -1.87
C GLY A 120 20.85 -3.10 -1.76
N MET A 121 20.98 -2.21 -2.75
CA MET A 121 20.29 -0.91 -2.77
C MET A 121 19.44 -0.75 -4.05
N LEU A 122 18.35 0.00 -3.95
CA LEU A 122 17.41 0.24 -5.06
C LEU A 122 17.12 1.73 -5.22
N PHE A 123 17.06 2.21 -6.45
CA PHE A 123 16.71 3.60 -6.74
C PHE A 123 15.23 3.87 -6.46
N PRO A 124 14.85 5.14 -6.23
CA PRO A 124 13.45 5.51 -6.02
C PRO A 124 12.55 5.13 -7.19
N ALA A 125 13.02 5.32 -8.43
CA ALA A 125 12.29 4.92 -9.62
C ALA A 125 12.11 3.39 -9.75
N ALA A 126 12.92 2.59 -9.02
CA ALA A 126 12.83 1.14 -9.05
C ALA A 126 11.76 0.58 -8.10
N VAL A 127 11.23 1.40 -7.17
CA VAL A 127 10.36 0.97 -6.08
C VAL A 127 9.06 1.78 -6.04
N ILE A 128 7.98 1.18 -5.52
CA ILE A 128 6.65 1.80 -5.51
C ILE A 128 6.62 3.07 -4.65
N ASP A 129 7.16 3.03 -3.43
CA ASP A 129 7.20 4.19 -2.52
C ASP A 129 7.94 5.39 -3.14
N GLY A 130 9.03 5.10 -3.84
CA GLY A 130 9.82 6.09 -4.55
C GLY A 130 9.03 6.75 -5.69
N LEU A 131 8.34 5.97 -6.53
CA LEU A 131 7.47 6.47 -7.59
C LEU A 131 6.29 7.29 -7.02
N ILE A 132 5.63 6.80 -5.96
CA ILE A 132 4.53 7.49 -5.30
C ILE A 132 4.98 8.85 -4.75
N HIS A 133 6.14 8.92 -4.09
CA HIS A 133 6.67 10.20 -3.61
C HIS A 133 7.17 11.12 -4.73
N GLN A 134 7.68 10.58 -5.85
CA GLN A 134 8.06 11.38 -7.02
C GLN A 134 6.83 12.04 -7.66
N LEU A 135 5.75 11.28 -7.89
CA LEU A 135 4.53 11.77 -8.53
C LEU A 135 3.65 12.60 -7.59
N GLY A 136 3.59 12.22 -6.30
CA GLY A 136 2.89 12.96 -5.25
C GLY A 136 3.59 14.25 -4.83
N GLY A 137 4.91 14.36 -5.09
CA GLY A 137 5.68 15.58 -4.95
C GLY A 137 5.70 16.17 -3.53
N LYS A 138 5.85 17.49 -3.44
CA LYS A 138 5.97 18.21 -2.16
C LYS A 138 4.70 18.12 -1.30
N TYR A 139 3.52 18.04 -1.92
CA TYR A 139 2.25 18.01 -1.20
C TYR A 139 2.09 16.72 -0.41
N LEU A 140 2.29 15.56 -1.06
CA LEU A 140 2.27 14.27 -0.38
C LEU A 140 3.32 14.23 0.75
N ARG A 141 4.52 14.78 0.50
CA ARG A 141 5.58 14.83 1.52
C ARG A 141 5.18 15.66 2.74
N MET A 142 4.59 16.84 2.53
CA MET A 142 4.13 17.69 3.64
C MET A 142 3.03 17.00 4.43
N GLU A 143 2.07 16.38 3.75
CA GLU A 143 0.99 15.63 4.40
C GLU A 143 1.54 14.46 5.23
N CYS A 144 2.39 13.60 4.65
CA CYS A 144 3.09 12.55 5.39
C CYS A 144 3.88 13.12 6.58
N SER A 145 4.48 14.31 6.43
CA SER A 145 5.22 15.01 7.50
C SER A 145 4.32 15.52 8.63
N CYS A 146 3.06 15.83 8.33
CA CYS A 146 2.07 16.33 9.29
C CYS A 146 1.26 15.22 9.97
N LEU A 147 1.29 13.99 9.45
CA LEU A 147 0.64 12.86 10.13
C LEU A 147 1.15 12.72 11.57
N PRO A 148 0.24 12.52 12.55
CA PRO A 148 0.63 12.31 13.93
C PRO A 148 1.44 11.03 14.06
N ASN A 149 2.20 10.93 15.14
CA ASN A 149 2.83 9.67 15.50
C ASN A 149 1.75 8.63 15.79
N HIS A 150 2.03 7.39 15.42
CA HIS A 150 1.13 6.29 15.74
C HIS A 150 1.11 6.09 17.26
N SER A 151 -0.05 5.77 17.83
CA SER A 151 -0.19 5.53 19.29
C SER A 151 0.76 4.44 19.80
N PHE A 152 1.07 3.47 18.94
CA PHE A 152 2.02 2.38 19.20
C PHE A 152 3.45 2.65 18.72
N SER A 153 3.84 3.91 18.45
CA SER A 153 5.21 4.24 18.04
C SER A 153 6.26 3.77 19.06
N HIS A 154 5.89 3.75 20.34
CA HIS A 154 6.75 3.32 21.44
C HIS A 154 7.06 1.82 21.44
N ALA A 155 6.13 0.99 20.95
CA ALA A 155 6.28 -0.46 20.84
C ALA A 155 7.13 -0.86 19.63
N TYR A 156 7.24 0.02 18.63
CA TYR A 156 8.06 -0.22 17.45
C TYR A 156 9.54 -0.05 17.78
N HIS A 157 10.26 -1.16 17.88
CA HIS A 157 11.72 -1.16 17.90
C HIS A 157 12.26 -1.36 16.49
N ASN A 158 12.91 -0.35 15.93
CA ASN A 158 13.61 -0.51 14.67
C ASN A 158 14.86 -1.37 14.88
N GLN A 159 14.75 -2.69 14.68
CA GLN A 159 15.91 -3.58 14.72
C GLN A 159 16.83 -3.41 13.51
N GLN A 160 16.41 -2.69 12.47
CA GLN A 160 17.18 -2.51 11.23
C GLN A 160 18.22 -1.39 11.32
N THR A 161 18.26 -0.62 12.42
CA THR A 161 19.24 0.47 12.61
C THR A 161 20.12 0.30 13.85
N VAL A 162 19.87 -0.70 14.71
CA VAL A 162 20.63 -0.89 15.96
C VAL A 162 21.63 -2.04 15.78
N PRO A 163 22.96 -1.81 15.91
CA PRO A 163 23.96 -2.87 15.80
C PRO A 163 23.83 -3.95 16.89
N GLU A 164 23.98 -5.23 16.53
CA GLU A 164 24.13 -6.33 17.49
C GLU A 164 25.31 -6.13 18.46
N GLU A 165 26.39 -5.50 17.99
CA GLU A 165 27.60 -5.19 18.78
C GLU A 165 27.33 -4.26 19.98
N TRP A 166 26.17 -3.60 20.05
CA TRP A 166 25.81 -2.68 21.14
C TRP A 166 24.90 -3.32 22.19
N SER A 167 24.59 -4.61 22.05
CA SER A 167 23.86 -5.40 23.06
C SER A 167 24.57 -5.50 24.42
N GLY A 168 25.84 -5.08 24.51
CA GLY A 168 26.62 -5.03 25.76
C GLY A 168 26.77 -3.66 26.41
N ILE A 169 26.20 -2.58 25.85
CA ILE A 169 26.32 -1.21 26.43
C ILE A 169 24.93 -0.66 26.74
N ASP A 170 24.41 -0.99 27.93
CA ASP A 170 23.09 -0.58 28.42
C ASP A 170 22.83 0.94 28.31
N SER A 171 23.88 1.77 28.42
CA SER A 171 23.77 3.23 28.40
C SER A 171 23.52 3.84 27.01
N ALA A 172 24.05 3.25 25.94
CA ALA A 172 23.93 3.83 24.60
C ALA A 172 22.58 3.49 23.95
N VAL A 173 22.04 2.32 24.31
CA VAL A 173 20.68 1.91 24.00
C VAL A 173 19.67 2.88 24.63
N GLU A 174 19.90 3.38 25.85
CA GLU A 174 18.99 4.30 26.53
C GLU A 174 18.92 5.69 25.89
N ILE A 175 20.04 6.20 25.37
CA ILE A 175 20.12 7.51 24.69
C ILE A 175 19.40 7.48 23.34
N LEU A 176 19.62 6.43 22.53
CA LEU A 176 18.93 6.26 21.24
C LEU A 176 17.44 5.89 21.40
N LYS A 177 17.06 5.25 22.51
CA LYS A 177 15.66 4.97 22.85
C LYS A 177 14.82 6.25 23.02
N ASN A 178 15.41 7.39 23.37
CA ASN A 178 14.65 8.59 23.73
C ASN A 178 14.46 9.61 22.60
N SER A 179 15.34 9.66 21.58
CA SER A 179 15.24 10.64 20.49
C SER A 179 14.46 10.15 19.27
N ASP A 180 14.62 8.88 18.86
CA ASP A 180 14.05 8.40 17.58
C ASP A 180 12.67 7.73 17.70
N ARG A 181 12.27 7.27 18.89
CA ARG A 181 10.97 6.59 19.10
C ARG A 181 9.76 7.51 18.93
N LYS A 182 9.97 8.83 18.92
CA LYS A 182 8.89 9.83 18.88
C LYS A 182 8.46 10.21 17.47
N HIS A 183 8.87 9.49 16.42
CA HIS A 183 8.57 9.91 15.04
C HIS A 183 8.00 8.80 14.14
N VAL A 184 7.69 7.62 14.68
CA VAL A 184 7.10 6.54 13.89
C VAL A 184 5.64 6.86 13.59
N LYS A 185 5.31 6.96 12.31
CA LYS A 185 3.98 7.32 11.81
C LYS A 185 3.15 6.13 11.39
N CYS A 186 3.82 5.10 10.88
CA CYS A 186 3.20 3.86 10.44
C CYS A 186 4.06 2.68 10.86
N PRO A 187 3.87 2.10 12.05
CA PRO A 187 4.60 0.90 12.46
C PRO A 187 4.49 -0.25 11.44
N VAL A 188 5.47 -1.14 11.45
CA VAL A 188 5.43 -2.35 10.60
C VAL A 188 4.16 -3.16 10.88
N GLY A 189 3.51 -3.66 9.83
CA GLY A 189 2.25 -4.38 9.94
C GLY A 189 1.00 -3.48 9.99
N THR A 190 1.15 -2.16 10.09
CA THR A 190 0.01 -1.22 10.13
C THR A 190 -0.18 -0.47 8.82
N ALA A 191 -1.21 0.36 8.75
CA ALA A 191 -1.43 1.27 7.64
C ALA A 191 -1.97 2.64 8.10
N VAL A 192 -1.72 3.67 7.30
CA VAL A 192 -2.29 5.03 7.44
C VAL A 192 -2.74 5.53 6.06
N ILE A 193 -3.59 6.56 6.03
CA ILE A 193 -4.13 7.12 4.78
C ILE A 193 -3.73 8.58 4.60
N THR A 194 -3.48 8.98 3.36
CA THR A 194 -3.22 10.35 2.91
C THR A 194 -3.98 10.64 1.61
N SER A 195 -4.03 11.90 1.21
CA SER A 195 -4.38 12.27 -0.16
C SER A 195 -3.32 11.79 -1.16
N SER A 196 -3.64 11.83 -2.46
CA SER A 196 -2.66 11.56 -3.51
C SER A 196 -1.59 12.65 -3.67
N GLY A 197 -1.68 13.78 -2.96
CA GLY A 197 -0.74 14.88 -3.09
C GLY A 197 -0.78 15.55 -4.47
N GLY A 198 0.33 15.48 -5.22
CA GLY A 198 0.54 16.15 -6.50
C GLY A 198 -0.40 15.75 -7.64
N GLU A 199 -0.47 16.60 -8.67
CA GLU A 199 -1.44 16.47 -9.78
C GLU A 199 -1.33 15.15 -10.55
N GLN A 200 -0.11 14.69 -10.80
CA GLN A 200 0.13 13.44 -11.54
C GLN A 200 -0.45 12.23 -10.81
N LEU A 201 -0.22 12.11 -9.49
CA LEU A 201 -0.75 11.00 -8.71
C LEU A 201 -2.27 11.16 -8.46
N ARG A 202 -2.75 12.41 -8.35
CA ARG A 202 -4.19 12.73 -8.20
C ARG A 202 -5.02 12.40 -9.45
N ALA A 203 -4.40 12.45 -10.63
CA ALA A 203 -5.01 12.01 -11.88
C ALA A 203 -5.27 10.49 -11.90
N GLU A 204 -4.49 9.73 -11.13
CA GLU A 204 -4.57 8.26 -11.05
C GLU A 204 -5.41 7.78 -9.86
N TYR A 205 -5.24 8.39 -8.69
CA TYR A 205 -5.84 7.96 -7.43
C TYR A 205 -6.41 9.14 -6.66
N ASP A 206 -7.43 8.87 -5.84
CA ASP A 206 -8.00 9.84 -4.90
C ASP A 206 -7.23 9.84 -3.57
N LYS A 207 -6.77 8.66 -3.13
CA LYS A 207 -6.12 8.45 -1.83
C LYS A 207 -4.99 7.43 -1.92
N ILE A 208 -4.06 7.53 -0.98
CA ILE A 208 -2.97 6.56 -0.80
C ILE A 208 -3.08 5.96 0.59
N VAL A 209 -3.11 4.63 0.65
CA VAL A 209 -2.99 3.87 1.90
C VAL A 209 -1.55 3.41 2.04
N HIS A 210 -0.80 4.06 2.91
CA HIS A 210 0.57 3.69 3.22
C HIS A 210 0.57 2.54 4.22
N THR A 211 1.28 1.47 3.90
CA THR A 211 1.51 0.35 4.81
C THR A 211 2.99 0.02 4.87
N VAL A 212 3.47 -0.56 5.97
CA VAL A 212 4.89 -0.88 6.13
C VAL A 212 5.08 -2.38 6.28
N PRO A 213 5.43 -3.09 5.19
CA PRO A 213 5.78 -4.50 5.28
C PRO A 213 7.08 -4.70 6.08
N PRO A 214 7.21 -5.82 6.82
CA PRO A 214 8.47 -6.19 7.49
C PRO A 214 9.55 -6.52 6.45
N PHE A 215 10.81 -6.62 6.87
CA PHE A 215 11.82 -7.35 6.10
C PHE A 215 11.73 -8.83 6.44
N TYR A 216 11.83 -9.70 5.44
CA TYR A 216 11.57 -11.14 5.59
C TYR A 216 12.42 -11.79 6.69
N ASN A 217 13.74 -11.55 6.67
CA ASN A 217 14.69 -12.13 7.64
C ASN A 217 14.93 -11.23 8.86
N TYR A 218 14.32 -10.05 8.91
CA TYR A 218 14.54 -9.05 9.96
C TYR A 218 13.21 -8.40 10.38
N PRO A 219 12.19 -9.19 10.80
CA PRO A 219 10.99 -8.63 11.36
C PRO A 219 11.32 -7.92 12.68
N PRO A 220 10.55 -6.89 13.07
CA PRO A 220 10.68 -6.30 14.39
C PRO A 220 10.36 -7.34 15.49
N THR A 221 10.89 -7.14 16.70
CA THR A 221 10.62 -8.02 17.85
C THR A 221 9.12 -8.19 18.09
N ALA A 222 8.66 -9.43 18.25
CA ALA A 222 7.29 -9.72 18.66
C ALA A 222 7.08 -9.35 20.14
N THR A 223 6.59 -8.14 20.41
CA THR A 223 6.17 -7.72 21.76
C THR A 223 4.68 -7.95 21.98
N SER A 224 4.24 -8.06 23.24
CA SER A 224 2.83 -8.23 23.59
C SER A 224 1.96 -7.08 23.07
N GLU A 225 2.48 -5.85 23.09
CA GLU A 225 1.79 -4.66 22.57
C GLU A 225 1.64 -4.74 21.05
N MET A 226 2.64 -5.25 20.33
CA MET A 226 2.55 -5.40 18.88
C MET A 226 1.59 -6.55 18.50
N LYS A 227 1.61 -7.65 19.24
CA LYS A 227 0.62 -8.73 19.09
C LYS A 227 -0.80 -8.21 19.33
N GLN A 228 -1.01 -7.43 20.39
CA GLN A 228 -2.30 -6.80 20.68
C GLN A 228 -2.74 -5.83 19.57
N LEU A 229 -1.84 -4.97 19.10
CA LEU A 229 -2.10 -4.02 18.00
C LEU A 229 -2.59 -4.73 16.73
N LEU A 230 -2.01 -5.89 16.42
CA LEU A 230 -2.28 -6.63 15.20
C LEU A 230 -3.41 -7.67 15.37
N GLY A 231 -3.92 -7.85 16.60
CA GLY A 231 -4.95 -8.83 16.94
C GLY A 231 -4.47 -10.28 16.82
N ILE A 232 -3.26 -10.58 17.29
CA ILE A 232 -2.62 -11.90 17.19
C ILE A 232 -2.54 -12.54 18.59
N ASP A 233 -3.32 -13.60 18.82
CA ASP A 233 -3.44 -14.28 20.12
C ASP A 233 -2.36 -15.35 20.41
N ALA A 234 -1.26 -15.37 19.66
CA ALA A 234 -0.26 -16.43 19.77
C ALA A 234 0.79 -16.16 20.87
N GLU A 235 0.96 -17.10 21.82
CA GLU A 235 1.98 -16.99 22.87
C GLU A 235 3.42 -17.09 22.32
N SER A 236 3.66 -17.97 21.36
CA SER A 236 4.95 -18.10 20.67
C SER A 236 4.75 -18.11 19.14
N VAL A 237 5.47 -17.23 18.44
CA VAL A 237 5.47 -17.19 16.98
C VAL A 237 6.91 -17.36 16.53
N ASP A 238 7.16 -18.38 15.72
CA ASP A 238 8.44 -18.55 15.04
C ASP A 238 8.78 -17.27 14.21
N PRO A 239 10.05 -16.82 14.13
CA PRO A 239 10.38 -15.58 13.42
C PRO A 239 9.92 -15.52 11.96
N GLU A 240 9.95 -16.63 11.21
CA GLU A 240 9.45 -16.66 9.83
C GLU A 240 7.92 -16.51 9.81
N SER A 241 7.25 -17.21 10.73
CA SER A 241 5.80 -17.07 10.95
C SER A 241 5.43 -15.64 11.36
N TRP A 242 6.30 -14.95 12.10
CA TRP A 242 6.08 -13.58 12.55
C TRP A 242 6.19 -12.56 11.41
N SER A 243 7.23 -12.66 10.57
CA SER A 243 7.34 -11.88 9.34
C SER A 243 6.12 -12.07 8.43
N TYR A 244 5.67 -13.31 8.28
CA TYR A 244 4.49 -13.64 7.49
C TYR A 244 3.22 -13.00 8.06
N GLU A 245 2.97 -13.09 9.36
CA GLU A 245 1.78 -12.51 9.98
C GLU A 245 1.80 -10.98 9.95
N LEU A 246 2.97 -10.34 10.12
CA LEU A 246 3.12 -8.90 9.93
C LEU A 246 2.78 -8.47 8.50
N LEU A 247 3.21 -9.26 7.50
CA LEU A 247 2.86 -9.01 6.10
C LEU A 247 1.35 -9.16 5.85
N ARG A 248 0.71 -10.18 6.43
CA ARG A 248 -0.75 -10.33 6.39
C ARG A 248 -1.46 -9.13 7.02
N SER A 249 -0.98 -8.67 8.18
CA SER A 249 -1.55 -7.51 8.85
C SER A 249 -1.50 -6.24 7.98
N CYS A 250 -0.45 -6.07 7.16
CA CYS A 250 -0.38 -4.97 6.19
C CYS A 250 -1.57 -4.98 5.23
N TYR A 251 -1.93 -6.14 4.66
CA TYR A 251 -3.11 -6.30 3.80
C TYR A 251 -4.40 -5.99 4.57
N ARG A 252 -4.56 -6.59 5.75
CA ARG A 252 -5.75 -6.43 6.61
C ARG A 252 -6.03 -4.97 6.95
N HIS A 253 -5.05 -4.27 7.51
CA HIS A 253 -5.19 -2.86 7.87
C HIS A 253 -5.38 -1.98 6.64
N SER A 254 -4.70 -2.28 5.53
CA SER A 254 -4.87 -1.51 4.30
C SER A 254 -6.27 -1.66 3.71
N PHE A 255 -6.81 -2.87 3.64
CA PHE A 255 -8.18 -3.12 3.19
C PHE A 255 -9.19 -2.45 4.11
N ARG A 256 -8.99 -2.53 5.43
CA ARG A 256 -9.85 -1.85 6.40
C ARG A 256 -9.90 -0.35 6.16
N LEU A 257 -8.75 0.31 5.94
CA LEU A 257 -8.72 1.75 5.65
C LEU A 257 -9.26 2.12 4.27
N ALA A 258 -9.02 1.28 3.26
CA ALA A 258 -9.43 1.56 1.90
C ALA A 258 -10.94 1.38 1.68
N PHE A 259 -11.56 0.41 2.36
CA PHE A 259 -12.99 0.09 2.23
C PHE A 259 -13.85 0.53 3.41
N GLY A 260 -13.25 0.86 4.56
CA GLY A 260 -13.99 1.34 5.72
C GLY A 260 -14.64 2.69 5.45
N CYS A 261 -15.92 2.82 5.77
CA CYS A 261 -16.51 4.15 6.01
C CYS A 261 -15.77 4.77 7.20
N ASN A 262 -15.54 6.09 7.20
CA ASN A 262 -14.89 6.83 8.29
C ASN A 262 -15.62 6.60 9.64
N GLN A 263 -15.39 5.46 10.29
CA GLN A 263 -15.89 5.15 11.61
C GLN A 263 -14.97 5.84 12.62
N SER A 264 -15.16 7.14 12.77
CA SER A 264 -14.80 7.81 14.02
C SER A 264 -15.52 9.16 14.11
N ASN A 265 -16.76 9.10 14.63
CA ASN A 265 -17.36 10.22 15.36
C ASN A 265 -16.57 10.56 16.66
N ASP A 266 -15.53 9.80 17.00
CA ASP A 266 -14.67 10.02 18.17
C ASP A 266 -13.40 10.85 17.89
N ASP A 267 -13.25 11.40 16.68
CA ASP A 267 -12.05 12.14 16.28
C ASP A 267 -12.03 13.60 16.82
N LYS A 268 -12.22 13.76 18.13
CA LYS A 268 -11.95 15.03 18.84
C LYS A 268 -10.47 15.42 18.81
N SER A 269 -9.59 14.56 18.29
CA SER A 269 -8.15 14.79 18.18
C SER A 269 -7.66 15.14 16.78
N LYS A 270 -8.53 15.51 15.83
CA LYS A 270 -8.05 16.18 14.61
C LYS A 270 -7.35 17.46 15.03
N GLY A 271 -6.02 17.39 15.12
CA GLY A 271 -5.19 18.48 15.58
C GLY A 271 -5.45 19.75 14.76
N THR A 272 -5.31 20.91 15.40
CA THR A 272 -5.53 22.24 14.82
C THR A 272 -4.84 22.43 13.46
N LEU A 273 -3.74 21.71 13.24
CA LEU A 273 -2.95 21.73 12.02
C LEU A 273 -3.65 21.05 10.83
N CYS A 274 -4.39 19.95 11.04
CA CYS A 274 -5.19 19.35 9.96
C CYS A 274 -6.31 20.30 9.52
N ASN A 275 -6.99 20.93 10.48
CA ASN A 275 -8.02 21.93 10.16
C ASN A 275 -7.42 23.15 9.42
N LEU A 276 -6.19 23.54 9.77
CA LEU A 276 -5.47 24.59 9.04
C LEU A 276 -5.15 24.14 7.61
N LEU A 277 -4.61 22.93 7.41
CA LEU A 277 -4.32 22.37 6.08
C LEU A 277 -5.59 22.25 5.22
N GLU A 278 -6.73 21.89 5.83
CA GLU A 278 -8.04 21.86 5.18
C GLU A 278 -8.46 23.29 4.77
N SER A 279 -8.27 24.28 5.65
CA SER A 279 -8.64 25.68 5.38
C SER A 279 -7.82 26.33 4.26
N ILE A 280 -6.58 25.90 4.03
CA ILE A 280 -5.73 26.40 2.93
C ILE A 280 -5.84 25.54 1.66
N GLY A 281 -6.80 24.62 1.60
CA GLY A 281 -7.06 23.77 0.43
C GLY A 281 -5.93 22.78 0.12
N ILE A 282 -5.04 22.52 1.09
CA ILE A 282 -3.99 21.50 0.93
C ILE A 282 -4.59 20.10 1.11
N THR A 283 -5.49 19.94 2.08
CA THR A 283 -6.22 18.69 2.29
C THR A 283 -7.68 18.91 1.90
N ASN A 284 -8.06 18.47 0.71
CA ASN A 284 -9.48 18.35 0.37
C ASN A 284 -10.11 17.35 1.32
N GLN A 285 -11.31 17.65 1.84
CA GLN A 285 -12.09 16.66 2.57
C GLN A 285 -12.13 15.39 1.72
N VAL A 286 -11.65 14.33 2.34
CA VAL A 286 -11.46 13.04 1.71
C VAL A 286 -12.86 12.45 1.50
N SER A 287 -13.51 12.85 0.41
CA SER A 287 -14.81 12.33 0.03
C SER A 287 -14.71 10.82 -0.14
N VAL A 288 -15.78 10.10 0.16
CA VAL A 288 -15.85 8.68 -0.15
C VAL A 288 -15.79 8.60 -1.67
N PRO A 289 -14.77 7.93 -2.25
CA PRO A 289 -14.60 7.94 -3.69
C PRO A 289 -15.82 7.36 -4.38
N GLU A 290 -16.05 7.81 -5.61
CA GLU A 290 -17.12 7.24 -6.43
C GLU A 290 -16.91 5.74 -6.66
N ASN A 291 -15.68 5.29 -6.83
CA ASN A 291 -15.38 3.88 -7.04
C ASN A 291 -14.66 3.31 -5.82
N GLN A 292 -15.10 2.17 -5.28
CA GLN A 292 -14.37 1.46 -4.24
C GLN A 292 -13.45 0.41 -4.87
N ARG A 293 -12.55 0.84 -5.74
CA ARG A 293 -11.56 -0.04 -6.38
C ARG A 293 -10.17 0.32 -5.90
N VAL A 294 -9.49 -0.64 -5.27
CA VAL A 294 -8.21 -0.45 -4.58
C VAL A 294 -7.12 -1.17 -5.37
N SER A 295 -6.10 -0.44 -5.81
CA SER A 295 -4.93 -1.01 -6.47
C SER A 295 -3.92 -1.48 -5.44
N VAL A 296 -3.45 -2.72 -5.61
CA VAL A 296 -2.65 -3.42 -4.60
C VAL A 296 -1.43 -4.07 -5.25
N PRO A 297 -0.20 -3.69 -4.86
CA PRO A 297 0.97 -4.43 -5.29
C PRO A 297 1.15 -5.72 -4.48
N LEU A 298 2.03 -6.59 -4.94
CA LEU A 298 2.49 -7.72 -4.13
C LEU A 298 3.41 -7.19 -3.02
N LEU A 299 2.87 -7.03 -1.81
CA LEU A 299 3.58 -6.48 -0.65
C LEU A 299 4.67 -7.46 -0.20
N GLY A 300 5.77 -6.94 0.37
CA GLY A 300 6.89 -7.75 0.84
C GLY A 300 7.83 -8.24 -0.28
N ALA A 301 7.31 -8.47 -1.48
CA ALA A 301 8.14 -8.82 -2.64
C ALA A 301 9.05 -7.65 -3.06
N GLY A 302 10.27 -7.96 -3.50
CA GLY A 302 11.26 -6.96 -3.92
C GLY A 302 12.14 -6.45 -2.78
N CYS A 303 12.02 -5.17 -2.40
CA CYS A 303 12.93 -4.52 -1.45
C CYS A 303 12.94 -5.18 -0.07
N ARG A 304 11.80 -5.71 0.36
CA ARG A 304 11.64 -6.29 1.69
C ARG A 304 12.12 -7.75 1.77
N GLY A 305 12.47 -8.34 0.63
CA GLY A 305 13.16 -9.62 0.55
C GLY A 305 12.28 -10.86 0.75
N PHE A 306 10.96 -10.74 0.75
CA PHE A 306 10.11 -11.93 0.80
C PHE A 306 10.28 -12.75 -0.48
N PRO A 307 10.39 -14.09 -0.36
CA PRO A 307 10.17 -14.98 -1.50
C PRO A 307 8.79 -14.69 -2.12
N ALA A 308 8.71 -14.68 -3.44
CA ALA A 308 7.46 -14.36 -4.14
C ALA A 308 6.32 -15.30 -3.74
N SER A 309 6.61 -16.60 -3.55
CA SER A 309 5.64 -17.59 -3.07
C SER A 309 5.03 -17.22 -1.72
N VAL A 310 5.86 -16.83 -0.74
CA VAL A 310 5.42 -16.45 0.62
C VAL A 310 4.60 -15.16 0.58
N ALA A 311 5.02 -14.17 -0.23
CA ALA A 311 4.26 -12.94 -0.41
C ALA A 311 2.89 -13.19 -1.06
N ILE A 312 2.83 -14.08 -2.05
CA ILE A 312 1.57 -14.50 -2.69
C ILE A 312 0.67 -15.20 -1.68
N GLU A 313 1.20 -16.09 -0.84
CA GLU A 313 0.42 -16.77 0.19
C GLU A 313 -0.22 -15.79 1.18
N ALA A 314 0.53 -14.78 1.64
CA ALA A 314 -0.01 -13.73 2.51
C ALA A 314 -1.12 -12.94 1.81
N ALA A 315 -0.92 -12.59 0.53
CA ALA A 315 -1.92 -11.90 -0.28
C ALA A 315 -3.20 -12.73 -0.47
N VAL A 316 -3.07 -14.04 -0.76
CA VAL A 316 -4.19 -14.98 -0.91
C VAL A 316 -4.97 -15.07 0.40
N ALA A 317 -4.29 -15.32 1.51
CA ALA A 317 -4.94 -15.53 2.81
C ALA A 317 -5.81 -14.34 3.22
N GLU A 318 -5.28 -13.12 3.14
CA GLU A 318 -6.02 -11.92 3.54
C GLU A 318 -7.07 -11.50 2.50
N SER A 319 -6.84 -11.79 1.21
CA SER A 319 -7.85 -11.52 0.18
C SER A 319 -9.05 -12.45 0.30
N VAL A 320 -8.84 -13.74 0.60
CA VAL A 320 -9.93 -14.69 0.87
C VAL A 320 -10.67 -14.30 2.15
N SER A 321 -9.95 -13.97 3.22
CA SER A 321 -10.56 -13.49 4.46
C SER A 321 -11.43 -12.25 4.21
N TRP A 322 -10.92 -11.27 3.45
CA TRP A 322 -11.66 -10.08 3.06
C TRP A 322 -12.86 -10.42 2.17
N LEU A 323 -12.72 -11.29 1.17
CA LEU A 323 -13.83 -11.66 0.27
C LEU A 323 -14.94 -12.41 1.02
N SER A 324 -14.60 -13.23 2.01
CA SER A 324 -15.54 -14.04 2.79
C SER A 324 -16.18 -13.30 3.96
N SER A 325 -15.56 -12.23 4.45
CA SER A 325 -16.05 -11.46 5.60
C SER A 325 -17.47 -10.92 5.37
N SER A 326 -18.38 -11.21 6.30
CA SER A 326 -19.78 -10.77 6.23
C SER A 326 -19.89 -9.25 6.38
N ASN A 327 -20.55 -8.61 5.42
CA ASN A 327 -20.81 -7.17 5.35
C ASN A 327 -21.87 -6.69 6.39
N ASN A 328 -21.73 -7.06 7.66
CA ASN A 328 -22.66 -6.58 8.69
C ASN A 328 -22.60 -5.04 8.87
N GLU A 329 -21.55 -4.38 8.37
CA GLU A 329 -21.31 -2.95 8.60
C GLU A 329 -21.76 -2.01 7.47
N CYS A 330 -22.19 -2.50 6.31
CA CYS A 330 -22.51 -1.64 5.15
C CYS A 330 -24.00 -1.30 4.97
N LEU A 331 -24.86 -1.55 5.97
CA LEU A 331 -26.33 -1.49 5.83
C LEU A 331 -27.04 -0.41 6.64
N HIS A 332 -26.33 0.59 7.18
CA HIS A 332 -26.99 1.83 7.62
C HIS A 332 -27.23 2.76 6.43
N ASP A 333 -28.08 2.30 5.52
CA ASP A 333 -28.69 3.15 4.50
C ASP A 333 -29.82 3.91 5.21
N ASP A 334 -29.53 5.14 5.65
CA ASP A 334 -30.52 6.03 6.26
C ASP A 334 -31.58 6.35 5.20
N SER A 335 -32.62 5.52 5.22
CA SER A 335 -33.69 5.30 4.24
C SER A 335 -34.62 6.50 3.97
N THR A 336 -34.14 7.73 4.16
CA THR A 336 -34.95 8.95 4.00
C THR A 336 -34.64 9.78 2.75
N SER A 337 -33.62 9.44 1.95
CA SER A 337 -33.34 10.17 0.70
C SER A 337 -33.92 9.48 -0.54
N THR A 338 -34.81 10.21 -1.20
CA THR A 338 -35.59 9.87 -2.41
C THR A 338 -34.83 9.12 -3.52
N ALA A 339 -35.05 7.81 -3.61
CA ALA A 339 -35.34 6.98 -4.80
C ALA A 339 -34.65 7.20 -6.17
N LYS A 340 -33.49 7.89 -6.25
CA LYS A 340 -32.67 7.89 -7.47
C LYS A 340 -31.55 6.88 -7.37
N SER A 341 -31.87 5.62 -7.73
CA SER A 341 -30.99 4.57 -8.29
C SER A 341 -29.48 4.78 -8.06
N ALA A 342 -29.04 4.80 -6.81
CA ALA A 342 -27.63 4.74 -6.48
C ALA A 342 -27.22 3.29 -6.73
N ARG A 343 -26.68 3.01 -7.93
CA ARG A 343 -26.12 1.70 -8.25
C ARG A 343 -25.17 1.31 -7.13
N LYS A 344 -25.50 0.22 -6.44
CA LYS A 344 -24.67 -0.28 -5.34
C LYS A 344 -23.29 -0.59 -5.88
N ARG A 345 -22.30 0.12 -5.38
CA ARG A 345 -20.92 0.04 -5.85
C ARG A 345 -20.30 -1.23 -5.30
N GLU A 346 -19.69 -2.01 -6.19
CA GLU A 346 -18.97 -3.23 -5.84
C GLU A 346 -17.56 -2.87 -5.33
N PRO A 347 -17.18 -3.24 -4.10
CA PRO A 347 -15.81 -3.09 -3.63
C PRO A 347 -14.90 -4.08 -4.37
N VAL A 348 -13.77 -3.59 -4.90
CA VAL A 348 -12.84 -4.37 -5.72
C VAL A 348 -11.41 -4.21 -5.20
N VAL A 349 -10.75 -5.33 -4.92
CA VAL A 349 -9.29 -5.39 -4.71
C VAL A 349 -8.64 -5.77 -6.04
N ALA A 350 -7.78 -4.92 -6.59
CA ALA A 350 -7.15 -5.14 -7.88
C ALA A 350 -5.62 -5.27 -7.74
N PHE A 351 -5.13 -6.51 -7.82
CA PHE A 351 -3.70 -6.81 -7.78
C PHE A 351 -3.03 -6.49 -9.10
N GLY A 352 -1.96 -5.69 -9.06
CA GLY A 352 -1.13 -5.38 -10.24
C GLY A 352 0.25 -5.99 -10.12
N LEU A 353 0.56 -6.97 -10.97
CA LEU A 353 1.85 -7.67 -11.00
C LEU A 353 2.63 -7.37 -12.28
N LEU A 354 3.96 -7.37 -12.18
CA LEU A 354 4.83 -7.12 -13.35
C LEU A 354 4.97 -8.36 -14.23
N GLU A 355 5.12 -9.53 -13.61
CA GLU A 355 5.35 -10.78 -14.30
C GLU A 355 4.06 -11.60 -14.39
N THR A 356 3.77 -12.10 -15.59
CA THR A 356 2.59 -12.92 -15.86
C THR A 356 2.58 -14.19 -15.02
N SER A 357 3.75 -14.81 -14.80
CA SER A 357 3.87 -16.00 -13.98
C SER A 357 3.39 -15.79 -12.54
N ASP A 358 3.74 -14.66 -11.92
CA ASP A 358 3.32 -14.35 -10.55
C ASP A 358 1.81 -14.11 -10.48
N ALA A 359 1.25 -13.47 -11.52
CA ALA A 359 -0.19 -13.25 -11.64
C ALA A 359 -0.96 -14.57 -11.78
N GLU A 360 -0.47 -15.50 -12.60
CA GLU A 360 -1.06 -16.83 -12.78
C GLU A 360 -0.97 -17.69 -11.51
N VAL A 361 0.15 -17.63 -10.80
CA VAL A 361 0.33 -18.33 -9.51
C VAL A 361 -0.62 -17.76 -8.46
N LEU A 362 -0.73 -16.44 -8.34
CA LEU A 362 -1.68 -15.79 -7.44
C LEU A 362 -3.13 -16.18 -7.79
N ALA A 363 -3.48 -16.19 -9.07
CA ALA A 363 -4.82 -16.58 -9.54
C ALA A 363 -5.14 -18.04 -9.20
N THR A 364 -4.17 -18.93 -9.37
CA THR A 364 -4.33 -20.35 -9.09
C THR A 364 -4.54 -20.59 -7.59
N LYS A 365 -3.67 -20.02 -6.73
CA LYS A 365 -3.79 -20.15 -5.27
C LYS A 365 -5.07 -19.54 -4.71
N LEU A 366 -5.52 -18.41 -5.27
CA LEU A 366 -6.82 -17.81 -4.90
C LEU A 366 -7.98 -18.73 -5.26
N ARG A 367 -7.97 -19.33 -6.46
CA ARG A 367 -9.00 -20.27 -6.90
C ARG A 367 -9.08 -21.48 -5.96
N GLU A 368 -7.94 -22.10 -5.67
CA GLU A 368 -7.82 -23.26 -4.77
C GLU A 368 -8.33 -22.92 -3.36
N SER A 369 -7.90 -21.77 -2.81
CA SER A 369 -8.31 -21.35 -1.47
C SER A 369 -9.81 -21.07 -1.38
N LEU A 370 -10.40 -20.47 -2.41
CA LEU A 370 -11.84 -20.23 -2.44
C LEU A 370 -12.66 -21.51 -2.57
N GLN A 371 -12.16 -22.52 -3.29
CA GLN A 371 -12.83 -23.83 -3.38
C GLN A 371 -12.89 -24.56 -2.03
N ILE A 372 -11.88 -24.38 -1.16
CA ILE A 372 -11.85 -25.00 0.17
C ILE A 372 -12.91 -24.40 1.11
N HIS A 373 -13.30 -23.14 0.89
CA HIS A 373 -14.27 -22.42 1.71
C HIS A 373 -15.73 -22.56 1.23
N HIS A 374 -15.96 -23.17 0.08
CA HIS A 374 -17.28 -23.45 -0.49
C HIS A 374 -17.65 -24.91 -0.28
#